data_AF-A0A532T5S8-F1
#
_entry.id   AF-A0A532T5S8-F1
#
_cell.length_a   1.000
_cell.length_b   1.000
_cell.length_c   1.000
_cell.angle_alpha   90.00
_cell.angle_beta   90.00
_cell.angle_gamma   90.00
#
_symmetry.space_group_name_H-M   'P 1'
#
loop_
_entity.id
_entity.type
_entity.pdbx_description
1 polymer ?
#
loop_
_entity_poly.entity_id
_entity_poly.type
_entity_poly.pdbx_seq_one_letter_code
_entity_poly.pdbx_strand_id
1 'polypeptide(L)'
;MSVSEREKISGILAKKGYRYQDVIVAYKLVIKSFKEINYEIEGADYIHDHYNNSHDVNVIRFYQCKYQETGQYNINSFFRGVLPTFINIYKDYNERDKALLFILETNQTFAPMLRNFFNYCYSLSRNRITYQRFIGQIQRFRQINTPFQREIKKLELSERNRFLRGIRGIQIQCESMITELIEYLKLRFPNNYENKLLTILGYVYNQNQGIISRQELLHKCKIPYGVFLASIQPDIGESASYGFQSLKDFDDQIQTAERILNADTHRINKNMLDILNESVDTIENKIIKEELMMDIQDLSESEASIIENKKRLSELHKERRTIYTDMEEHIRFHRRIKDRWNYAFDTTKNEEEED
;
A
#
# COMPACT_ATOMS: atom_id res chain seq x y z
N MET A 1 5.47 5.12 -16.50
CA MET A 1 6.18 3.87 -16.78
C MET A 1 5.37 3.05 -17.76
N SER A 2 5.97 2.68 -18.89
CA SER A 2 5.30 1.90 -19.94
C SER A 2 5.15 0.43 -19.51
N VAL A 3 4.19 -0.27 -20.12
CA VAL A 3 4.00 -1.73 -19.92
C VAL A 3 5.30 -2.50 -20.22
N SER A 4 6.04 -2.06 -21.26
CA SER A 4 7.32 -2.65 -21.67
C SER A 4 8.41 -2.56 -20.58
N GLU A 5 8.46 -1.47 -19.83
CA GLU A 5 9.45 -1.31 -18.74
C GLU A 5 9.14 -2.25 -17.56
N ARG A 6 7.86 -2.43 -17.22
CA ARG A 6 7.43 -3.36 -16.16
C ARG A 6 7.73 -4.81 -16.54
N GLU A 7 7.47 -5.20 -17.79
CA GLU A 7 7.76 -6.55 -18.30
C GLU A 7 9.26 -6.85 -18.33
N LYS A 8 10.09 -5.88 -18.70
CA LYS A 8 11.57 -6.03 -18.65
C LYS A 8 12.07 -6.22 -17.22
N ILE A 9 11.57 -5.44 -16.27
CA ILE A 9 11.93 -5.54 -14.85
C ILE A 9 11.51 -6.90 -14.26
N SER A 10 10.27 -7.30 -14.51
CA SER A 10 9.75 -8.62 -14.10
C SER A 10 10.54 -9.77 -14.75
N GLY A 11 10.87 -9.64 -16.03
CA GLY A 11 11.66 -10.62 -16.78
C GLY A 11 13.10 -10.78 -16.25
N ILE A 12 13.72 -9.70 -15.76
CA ILE A 12 15.07 -9.74 -15.15
C ILE A 12 15.04 -10.49 -13.81
N LEU A 13 14.03 -10.25 -12.97
CA LEU A 13 13.87 -10.92 -11.68
C LEU A 13 13.51 -12.40 -11.83
N ALA A 14 12.50 -12.70 -12.66
CA ALA A 14 11.97 -14.05 -12.84
C ALA A 14 12.96 -15.01 -13.50
N LYS A 15 13.79 -14.56 -14.45
CA LYS A 15 14.78 -15.41 -15.14
C LYS A 15 15.93 -15.89 -14.25
N LYS A 16 16.22 -15.17 -13.16
CA LYS A 16 17.36 -15.44 -12.28
C LYS A 16 16.97 -15.87 -10.86
N GLY A 17 15.69 -15.71 -10.48
CA GLY A 17 15.18 -16.15 -9.17
C GLY A 17 15.55 -15.24 -8.01
N TYR A 18 15.82 -13.96 -8.25
CA TYR A 18 16.16 -13.00 -7.19
C TYR A 18 14.98 -12.80 -6.24
N ARG A 19 15.24 -12.87 -4.94
CA ARG A 19 14.24 -12.67 -3.90
C ARG A 19 14.04 -11.18 -3.65
N TYR A 20 12.88 -10.82 -3.13
CA TYR A 20 12.59 -9.44 -2.72
C TYR A 20 13.63 -8.85 -1.77
N GLN A 21 14.16 -9.68 -0.86
CA GLN A 21 15.24 -9.30 0.06
C GLN A 21 16.57 -8.97 -0.66
N ASP A 22 16.90 -9.63 -1.77
CA ASP A 22 18.12 -9.33 -2.52
C ASP A 22 18.02 -7.94 -3.16
N VAL A 23 16.85 -7.63 -3.72
CA VAL A 23 16.56 -6.35 -4.36
C VAL A 23 16.58 -5.20 -3.35
N ILE A 24 15.95 -5.37 -2.19
CA ILE A 24 15.92 -4.31 -1.17
C ILE A 24 17.31 -4.07 -0.57
N VAL A 25 18.12 -5.10 -0.34
CA VAL A 25 19.50 -4.94 0.14
C VAL A 25 20.34 -4.16 -0.87
N ALA A 26 20.27 -4.51 -2.16
CA ALA A 26 20.92 -3.76 -3.22
C ALA A 26 20.46 -2.29 -3.24
N TYR A 27 19.15 -2.06 -3.14
CA TYR A 27 18.57 -0.72 -3.07
C TYR A 27 19.09 0.08 -1.87
N LYS A 28 19.14 -0.50 -0.67
CA LYS A 28 19.61 0.20 0.53
C LYS A 28 21.10 0.55 0.46
N LEU A 29 21.94 -0.36 -0.04
CA LEU A 29 23.38 -0.12 -0.18
C LEU A 29 23.68 0.90 -1.28
N VAL A 30 23.04 0.79 -2.44
CA VAL A 30 23.35 1.65 -3.60
C VAL A 30 22.67 3.01 -3.49
N ILE A 31 21.36 3.05 -3.21
CA ILE A 31 20.54 4.26 -3.23
C ILE A 31 20.47 4.90 -1.84
N LYS A 32 20.04 4.15 -0.80
CA LYS A 32 19.92 4.70 0.56
C LYS A 32 21.25 4.85 1.29
N SER A 33 22.35 4.50 0.64
CA SER A 33 23.69 4.76 1.14
C SER A 33 24.02 4.10 2.48
N PHE A 34 23.41 2.94 2.77
CA PHE A 34 23.79 2.14 3.94
C PHE A 34 25.24 1.73 3.83
N LYS A 35 26.01 1.84 4.93
CA LYS A 35 27.44 1.56 4.90
C LYS A 35 27.71 0.06 4.77
N GLU A 36 27.05 -0.74 5.60
CA GLU A 36 27.21 -2.18 5.73
C GLU A 36 25.87 -2.81 6.10
N ILE A 37 25.64 -4.05 5.68
CA ILE A 37 24.46 -4.83 6.07
C ILE A 37 24.92 -6.23 6.46
N ASN A 38 24.45 -6.75 7.58
CA ASN A 38 24.56 -8.16 7.95
C ASN A 38 23.39 -8.93 7.33
N TYR A 39 23.66 -9.76 6.33
CA TYR A 39 22.65 -10.46 5.53
C TYR A 39 22.36 -11.87 6.07
N GLU A 40 21.08 -12.21 6.24
CA GLU A 40 20.59 -13.51 6.76
C GLU A 40 21.22 -13.95 8.09
N ILE A 41 21.38 -13.05 9.04
CA ILE A 41 21.97 -13.34 10.37
C ILE A 41 20.89 -13.29 11.45
N GLU A 42 20.99 -14.21 12.43
CA GLU A 42 20.15 -14.26 13.65
C GLU A 42 18.64 -14.31 13.38
N GLY A 43 18.28 -14.99 12.29
CA GLY A 43 16.90 -15.11 11.87
C GLY A 43 16.30 -13.82 11.29
N ALA A 44 17.04 -12.71 11.23
CA ALA A 44 16.69 -11.53 10.45
C ALA A 44 17.02 -11.76 8.97
N ASP A 45 16.23 -11.18 8.06
CA ASP A 45 16.55 -11.22 6.64
C ASP A 45 17.77 -10.30 6.38
N TYR A 46 17.85 -9.17 7.09
CA TYR A 46 19.11 -8.42 7.24
C TYR A 46 19.13 -7.48 8.46
N ILE A 47 20.33 -7.08 8.89
CA ILE A 47 20.56 -6.16 10.03
C ILE A 47 21.44 -4.99 9.57
N HIS A 48 21.10 -3.78 10.00
CA HIS A 48 21.89 -2.58 9.74
C HIS A 48 22.21 -1.86 11.05
N ASP A 49 23.50 -1.69 11.32
CA ASP A 49 23.99 -0.93 12.47
C ASP A 49 24.28 0.52 12.05
N HIS A 50 23.55 1.47 12.62
CA HIS A 50 23.80 2.88 12.45
C HIS A 50 24.85 3.35 13.45
N TYR A 51 26.12 3.32 13.05
CA TYR A 51 27.17 4.06 13.72
C TYR A 51 27.05 5.53 13.37
N ASN A 52 26.53 6.33 14.30
CA ASN A 52 26.63 7.78 14.23
C ASN A 52 27.99 8.17 14.82
N ASN A 53 28.91 8.69 14.00
CA ASN A 53 30.26 9.07 14.45
C ASN A 53 30.27 10.20 15.51
N SER A 54 29.11 10.80 15.79
CA SER A 54 28.88 11.74 16.87
C SER A 54 28.11 11.05 18.01
N HIS A 55 28.83 10.57 19.04
CA HIS A 55 28.50 10.32 20.46
C HIS A 55 27.07 9.99 20.98
N ASP A 56 26.03 9.90 20.15
CA ASP A 56 24.64 9.81 20.59
C ASP A 56 23.93 8.63 19.91
N VAL A 57 23.84 7.55 20.69
CA VAL A 57 22.98 6.37 20.51
C VAL A 57 23.22 5.56 19.22
N ASN A 58 23.90 4.42 19.37
CA ASN A 58 23.95 3.38 18.35
C ASN A 58 22.55 2.79 18.12
N VAL A 59 22.07 2.82 16.88
CA VAL A 59 20.76 2.26 16.51
C VAL A 59 20.98 1.02 15.66
N ILE A 60 20.55 -0.14 16.17
CA ILE A 60 20.57 -1.38 15.39
C ILE A 60 19.16 -1.62 14.83
N ARG A 61 19.08 -1.84 13.51
CA ARG A 61 17.82 -2.10 12.80
C ARG A 61 17.82 -3.54 12.27
N PHE A 62 16.84 -4.31 12.71
CA PHE A 62 16.60 -5.69 12.29
C PHE A 62 15.43 -5.71 11.31
N TYR A 63 15.64 -6.25 10.12
CA TYR A 63 14.66 -6.27 9.05
C TYR A 63 14.14 -7.69 8.79
N GLN A 64 12.82 -7.78 8.65
CA GLN A 64 12.11 -8.95 8.12
C GLN A 64 11.43 -8.51 6.83
N CYS A 65 11.92 -9.00 5.70
CA CYS A 65 11.41 -8.77 4.37
C CYS A 65 10.40 -9.85 4.00
N LYS A 66 9.18 -9.46 3.62
CA LYS A 66 8.14 -10.39 3.20
C LYS A 66 7.53 -9.96 1.88
N TYR A 67 7.75 -10.79 0.86
CA TYR A 67 7.13 -10.63 -0.45
C TYR A 67 5.71 -11.20 -0.45
N GLN A 68 4.81 -10.50 -1.12
CA GLN A 68 3.48 -10.98 -1.45
C GLN A 68 3.17 -10.67 -2.91
N GLU A 69 2.76 -11.69 -3.66
CA GLU A 69 2.33 -11.54 -5.06
C GLU A 69 1.08 -10.66 -5.15
N THR A 70 0.09 -10.93 -4.29
CA THR A 70 -1.19 -10.23 -4.29
C THR A 70 -1.71 -9.95 -2.88
N GLY A 71 -2.66 -9.03 -2.77
CA GLY A 71 -3.35 -8.72 -1.53
C GLY A 71 -2.54 -7.85 -0.56
N GLN A 72 -3.01 -7.81 0.70
CA GLN A 72 -2.40 -7.03 1.77
C GLN A 72 -1.72 -7.93 2.80
N TYR A 73 -0.61 -7.48 3.37
CA TYR A 73 0.05 -8.23 4.43
C TYR A 73 -0.77 -8.13 5.71
N ASN A 74 -1.25 -9.30 6.18
CA ASN A 74 -2.24 -9.36 7.24
C ASN A 74 -1.61 -9.55 8.63
N ILE A 75 -2.41 -9.21 9.64
CA ILE A 75 -1.98 -9.24 11.04
C ILE A 75 -1.69 -10.65 11.56
N ASN A 76 -2.41 -11.67 11.07
CA ASN A 76 -2.21 -13.05 11.49
C ASN A 76 -0.85 -13.58 11.02
N SER A 77 -0.46 -13.28 9.78
CA SER A 77 0.86 -13.60 9.23
C SER A 77 1.97 -12.94 10.05
N PHE A 78 1.79 -11.67 10.43
CA PHE A 78 2.74 -10.97 11.30
C PHE A 78 2.92 -11.67 12.66
N PHE A 79 1.83 -11.97 13.37
CA PHE A 79 1.91 -12.61 14.69
C PHE A 79 2.39 -14.05 14.66
N ARG A 80 2.20 -14.77 13.56
CA ARG A 80 2.66 -16.16 13.42
C ARG A 80 4.13 -16.25 12.98
N GLY A 81 4.57 -15.38 12.08
CA GLY A 81 5.87 -15.52 11.42
C GLY A 81 6.90 -14.45 11.73
N VAL A 82 6.49 -13.22 12.08
CA VAL A 82 7.41 -12.07 12.19
C VAL A 82 7.63 -11.65 13.64
N LEU A 83 6.55 -11.47 14.41
CA LEU A 83 6.66 -11.04 15.80
C LEU A 83 7.47 -12.01 16.67
N PRO A 84 7.31 -13.35 16.57
CA PRO A 84 8.13 -14.28 17.35
C PRO A 84 9.61 -14.13 17.05
N THR A 85 9.97 -13.92 15.78
CA THR A 85 11.35 -13.68 15.35
C THR A 85 11.91 -12.39 15.95
N PHE A 86 11.14 -11.29 15.92
CA PHE A 86 11.54 -10.05 16.58
C PHE A 86 11.76 -10.21 18.09
N ILE A 87 10.91 -11.00 18.76
CA ILE A 87 11.07 -11.27 20.20
C ILE A 87 12.34 -12.06 20.47
N ASN A 88 12.64 -13.07 19.65
CA ASN A 88 13.87 -13.86 19.80
C ASN A 88 15.10 -12.99 19.61
N ILE A 89 15.16 -12.21 18.52
CA ILE A 89 16.26 -11.27 18.28
C ILE A 89 16.40 -10.28 19.44
N TYR A 90 15.29 -9.72 19.94
CA TYR A 90 15.35 -8.79 21.08
C TYR A 90 15.97 -9.42 22.32
N LYS A 91 15.69 -10.71 22.60
CA LYS A 91 16.28 -11.42 23.73
C LYS A 91 17.79 -11.61 23.56
N ASP A 92 18.22 -11.89 22.34
CA ASP A 92 19.63 -12.12 22.03
C ASP A 92 20.44 -10.80 22.05
N TYR A 93 19.80 -9.67 21.75
CA TYR A 93 20.45 -8.36 21.54
C TYR A 93 20.21 -7.31 22.63
N ASN A 94 19.65 -7.66 23.78
CA ASN A 94 19.24 -6.68 24.79
C ASN A 94 20.43 -6.03 25.54
N GLU A 95 21.25 -5.29 24.81
CA GLU A 95 22.24 -4.35 25.32
C GLU A 95 21.52 -3.05 25.69
N ARG A 96 21.79 -2.52 26.89
CA ARG A 96 21.08 -1.33 27.41
C ARG A 96 21.42 -0.03 26.68
N ASP A 97 22.55 -0.01 25.99
CA ASP A 97 23.14 1.22 25.43
C ASP A 97 22.79 1.45 23.96
N LYS A 98 22.07 0.50 23.34
CA LYS A 98 21.65 0.58 21.94
C LYS A 98 20.14 0.70 21.80
N ALA A 99 19.69 1.48 20.83
CA ALA A 99 18.28 1.51 20.44
C ALA A 99 18.03 0.43 19.38
N LEU A 100 17.19 -0.55 19.71
CA LEU A 100 16.85 -1.65 18.81
C LEU A 100 15.55 -1.33 18.07
N LEU A 101 15.57 -1.41 16.74
CA LEU A 101 14.38 -1.26 15.89
C LEU A 101 14.11 -2.55 15.12
N PHE A 102 12.86 -2.99 15.12
CA PHE A 102 12.41 -4.21 14.47
C PHE A 102 11.42 -3.86 13.36
N ILE A 103 11.80 -4.12 12.12
CA ILE A 103 11.14 -3.54 10.95
C ILE A 103 10.62 -4.66 10.05
N LEU A 104 9.30 -4.71 9.86
CA LEU A 104 8.69 -5.50 8.78
C LEU A 104 8.72 -4.66 7.50
N GLU A 105 9.42 -5.15 6.48
CA GLU A 105 9.40 -4.59 5.13
C GLU A 105 8.63 -5.51 4.18
N THR A 106 7.75 -4.93 3.36
CA THR A 106 6.98 -5.68 2.37
C THR A 106 6.71 -4.84 1.13
N ASN A 107 6.53 -5.51 -0.01
CA ASN A 107 6.15 -4.86 -1.26
C ASN A 107 4.67 -4.43 -1.30
N GLN A 108 3.81 -5.06 -0.49
CA GLN A 108 2.38 -4.80 -0.48
C GLN A 108 1.94 -3.90 0.68
N THR A 109 0.75 -3.32 0.54
CA THR A 109 0.18 -2.52 1.64
C THR A 109 -0.14 -3.39 2.85
N PHE A 110 -0.07 -2.81 4.05
CA PHE A 110 -0.53 -3.48 5.27
C PHE A 110 -2.06 -3.44 5.36
N ALA A 111 -2.64 -4.57 5.76
CA ALA A 111 -4.06 -4.64 6.10
C ALA A 111 -4.40 -3.64 7.24
N PRO A 112 -5.61 -3.06 7.29
CA PRO A 112 -5.94 -1.97 8.22
C PRO A 112 -5.62 -2.27 9.68
N MET A 113 -5.88 -3.50 10.15
CA MET A 113 -5.58 -3.89 11.53
C MET A 113 -4.08 -3.89 11.84
N LEU A 114 -3.26 -4.40 10.92
CA LEU A 114 -1.80 -4.41 11.10
C LEU A 114 -1.22 -3.00 11.00
N ARG A 115 -1.74 -2.19 10.08
CA ARG A 115 -1.40 -0.76 9.97
C ARG A 115 -1.69 -0.01 11.27
N ASN A 116 -2.87 -0.23 11.85
CA ASN A 116 -3.24 0.37 13.14
C ASN A 116 -2.32 -0.09 14.27
N PHE A 117 -1.96 -1.38 14.31
CA PHE A 117 -0.98 -1.90 15.26
C PHE A 117 0.38 -1.18 15.15
N PHE A 118 0.91 -1.00 13.94
CA PHE A 118 2.15 -0.25 13.73
C PHE A 118 2.02 1.23 14.11
N ASN A 119 0.88 1.87 13.82
CA ASN A 119 0.61 3.25 14.22
C ASN A 119 0.57 3.41 15.75
N TYR A 120 0.04 2.42 16.47
CA TYR A 120 0.09 2.41 17.93
C TYR A 120 1.50 2.21 18.47
N CYS A 121 2.31 1.32 17.87
CA CYS A 121 3.73 1.16 18.23
C CYS A 121 4.51 2.46 17.99
N TYR A 122 4.27 3.13 16.86
CA TYR A 122 4.88 4.42 16.54
C TYR A 122 4.44 5.52 17.52
N SER A 123 3.15 5.58 17.86
CA SER A 123 2.62 6.53 18.84
C SER A 123 3.23 6.32 20.24
N LEU A 124 3.44 5.06 20.63
CA LEU A 124 4.11 4.69 21.88
C LEU A 124 5.58 5.16 21.88
N SER A 125 6.28 5.02 20.74
CA SER A 125 7.67 5.47 20.58
C SER A 125 7.84 6.99 20.70
N ARG A 126 6.84 7.74 20.23
CA ARG A 126 6.80 9.22 20.29
C ARG A 126 6.20 9.76 21.59
N ASN A 127 5.96 8.90 22.60
CA ASN A 127 5.29 9.26 23.85
C ASN A 127 3.90 9.90 23.67
N ARG A 128 3.22 9.69 22.54
CA ARG A 128 1.87 10.23 22.26
C ARG A 128 0.76 9.44 22.96
N ILE A 129 1.04 8.19 23.33
CA ILE A 129 0.17 7.34 24.12
C ILE A 129 0.98 6.64 25.22
N THR A 130 0.35 6.35 26.35
CA THR A 130 0.95 5.54 27.41
C THR A 130 0.90 4.05 27.07
N TYR A 131 1.76 3.26 27.69
CA TYR A 131 1.75 1.79 27.54
C TYR A 131 0.39 1.19 27.94
N GLN A 132 -0.23 1.69 29.01
CA GLN A 132 -1.57 1.25 29.43
C GLN A 132 -2.63 1.53 28.35
N ARG A 133 -2.60 2.72 27.74
CA ARG A 133 -3.50 3.08 26.64
C ARG A 133 -3.29 2.21 25.41
N PHE A 134 -2.03 1.91 25.07
CA PHE A 134 -1.68 0.96 24.01
C PHE A 134 -2.32 -0.41 24.28
N ILE A 135 -2.10 -0.98 25.47
CA ILE A 135 -2.66 -2.29 25.84
C ILE A 135 -4.20 -2.27 25.77
N GLY A 136 -4.84 -1.21 26.27
CA GLY A 136 -6.29 -1.05 26.18
C GLY A 136 -6.81 -0.98 24.75
N GLN A 137 -6.06 -0.40 23.81
CA GLN A 137 -6.41 -0.39 22.39
C GLN A 137 -6.28 -1.78 21.76
N ILE A 138 -5.22 -2.52 22.09
CA ILE A 138 -5.02 -3.90 21.60
C ILE A 138 -6.11 -4.85 22.11
N GLN A 139 -6.50 -4.71 23.38
CA GLN A 139 -7.52 -5.56 24.01
C GLN A 139 -8.90 -5.48 23.34
N ARG A 140 -9.22 -4.35 22.69
CA ARG A 140 -10.49 -4.17 21.95
C ARG A 140 -10.62 -5.09 20.74
N PHE A 141 -9.49 -5.59 20.21
CA PHE A 141 -9.47 -6.46 19.05
C PHE A 141 -9.08 -7.88 19.47
N ARG A 142 -10.06 -8.76 19.71
CA ARG A 142 -9.81 -10.16 20.13
C ARG A 142 -8.82 -10.91 19.22
N GLN A 143 -8.91 -10.68 17.90
CA GLN A 143 -8.02 -11.27 16.90
C GLN A 143 -6.54 -10.90 17.11
N ILE A 144 -6.27 -9.74 17.72
CA ILE A 144 -4.93 -9.25 18.03
C ILE A 144 -4.54 -9.65 19.46
N ASN A 145 -5.46 -9.47 20.40
CA ASN A 145 -5.16 -9.57 21.82
C ASN A 145 -4.59 -10.93 22.22
N THR A 146 -5.23 -12.03 21.83
CA THR A 146 -4.77 -13.38 22.21
C THR A 146 -3.37 -13.70 21.67
N PRO A 147 -3.09 -13.61 20.36
CA PRO A 147 -1.75 -13.87 19.84
C PRO A 147 -0.71 -12.87 20.37
N PHE A 148 -1.07 -11.59 20.49
CA PHE A 148 -0.20 -10.57 21.09
C PHE A 148 0.20 -10.91 22.52
N GLN A 149 -0.78 -11.23 23.38
CA GLN A 149 -0.53 -11.57 24.79
C GLN A 149 0.30 -12.84 24.92
N ARG A 150 0.09 -13.83 24.05
CA ARG A 150 0.88 -15.07 24.04
C ARG A 150 2.36 -14.79 23.75
N GLU A 151 2.63 -13.94 22.76
CA GLU A 151 4.01 -13.63 22.37
C GLU A 151 4.67 -12.64 23.35
N ILE A 152 4.02 -11.53 23.69
CA ILE A 152 4.62 -10.46 24.50
C ILE A 152 4.92 -10.89 25.95
N LYS A 153 4.20 -11.90 26.46
CA LYS A 153 4.46 -12.47 27.80
C LYS A 153 5.80 -13.21 27.88
N LYS A 154 6.42 -13.53 26.74
CA LYS A 154 7.77 -14.10 26.67
C LYS A 154 8.86 -13.10 27.06
N LEU A 155 8.54 -11.80 27.14
CA LEU A 155 9.41 -10.73 27.61
C LEU A 155 9.03 -10.29 29.03
N GLU A 156 10.02 -9.84 29.80
CA GLU A 156 9.81 -9.24 31.11
C GLU A 156 8.97 -7.98 31.02
N LEU A 157 8.17 -7.69 32.05
CA LEU A 157 7.23 -6.55 32.05
C LEU A 157 7.94 -5.21 31.82
N SER A 158 9.14 -5.05 32.39
CA SER A 158 10.04 -3.91 32.24
C SER A 158 10.45 -3.67 30.77
N GLU A 159 10.54 -4.72 29.97
CA GLU A 159 11.09 -4.69 28.61
C GLU A 159 10.02 -4.52 27.54
N ARG A 160 8.78 -4.96 27.81
CA ARG A 160 7.69 -4.94 26.82
C ARG A 160 7.50 -3.56 26.19
N ASN A 161 7.51 -2.50 27.01
CA ASN A 161 7.37 -1.14 26.51
C ASN A 161 8.55 -0.75 25.61
N ARG A 162 9.80 -1.04 26.01
CA ARG A 162 11.00 -0.76 25.20
C ARG A 162 10.95 -1.50 23.87
N PHE A 163 10.64 -2.80 23.87
CA PHE A 163 10.50 -3.61 22.67
C PHE A 163 9.43 -3.07 21.71
N LEU A 164 8.22 -2.81 22.21
CA LEU A 164 7.12 -2.33 21.36
C LEU A 164 7.38 -0.95 20.75
N ARG A 165 8.12 -0.09 21.44
CA ARG A 165 8.59 1.19 20.90
C ARG A 165 9.55 1.02 19.72
N GLY A 166 10.19 -0.14 19.58
CA GLY A 166 11.09 -0.46 18.48
C GLY A 166 10.41 -1.01 17.22
N ILE A 167 9.14 -1.44 17.28
CA ILE A 167 8.48 -2.12 16.16
C ILE A 167 7.98 -1.14 15.10
N ARG A 168 8.30 -1.40 13.82
CA ARG A 168 7.84 -0.61 12.66
C ARG A 168 7.38 -1.52 11.51
N GLY A 169 6.49 -0.98 10.69
CA GLY A 169 6.14 -1.55 9.39
C GLY A 169 6.44 -0.53 8.30
N ILE A 170 7.12 -0.95 7.24
CA ILE A 170 7.48 -0.12 6.10
C ILE A 170 7.05 -0.84 4.82
N GLN A 171 6.38 -0.11 3.93
CA GLN A 171 6.02 -0.60 2.61
C GLN A 171 6.98 -0.03 1.58
N ILE A 172 7.64 -0.90 0.80
CA ILE A 172 8.51 -0.50 -0.31
C ILE A 172 8.24 -1.42 -1.49
N GLN A 173 7.59 -0.89 -2.53
CA GLN A 173 7.27 -1.63 -3.75
C GLN A 173 8.54 -2.05 -4.48
N CYS A 174 8.55 -3.28 -5.02
CA CYS A 174 9.70 -3.84 -5.72
C CYS A 174 10.01 -3.03 -6.99
N GLU A 175 8.96 -2.64 -7.71
CA GLU A 175 9.02 -1.84 -8.93
C GLU A 175 9.67 -0.49 -8.68
N SER A 176 9.34 0.18 -7.57
CA SER A 176 9.93 1.46 -7.19
C SER A 176 11.43 1.33 -6.95
N MET A 177 11.87 0.32 -6.18
CA MET A 177 13.29 0.10 -5.90
C MET A 177 14.09 -0.16 -7.16
N ILE A 178 13.55 -1.00 -8.06
CA ILE A 178 14.24 -1.34 -9.30
C ILE A 178 14.27 -0.14 -10.24
N THR A 179 13.20 0.65 -10.30
CA THR A 179 13.17 1.88 -11.10
C THR A 179 14.23 2.86 -10.61
N GLU A 180 14.31 3.13 -9.31
CA GLU A 180 15.33 4.01 -8.72
C GLU A 180 16.76 3.47 -8.97
N LEU A 181 16.96 2.15 -8.87
CA LEU A 181 18.24 1.53 -9.21
C LEU A 181 18.59 1.71 -10.70
N ILE A 182 17.63 1.49 -11.59
CA ILE A 182 17.82 1.66 -13.04
C ILE A 182 18.15 3.12 -13.36
N GLU A 183 17.40 4.07 -12.82
CA GLU A 183 17.64 5.51 -13.03
C GLU A 183 19.03 5.92 -12.54
N TYR A 184 19.40 5.49 -11.32
CA TYR A 184 20.72 5.73 -10.77
C TYR A 184 21.85 5.20 -11.68
N LEU A 185 21.65 4.01 -12.25
CA LEU A 185 22.62 3.36 -13.13
C LEU A 185 22.62 3.94 -14.54
N LYS A 186 21.48 4.30 -15.11
CA LYS A 186 21.38 4.93 -16.44
C LYS A 186 22.15 6.24 -16.50
N LEU A 187 22.08 7.05 -15.44
CA LEU A 187 22.83 8.30 -15.32
C LEU A 187 24.36 8.10 -15.36
N ARG A 188 24.86 6.94 -14.90
CA ARG A 188 26.29 6.66 -14.77
C ARG A 188 26.82 5.72 -15.87
N PHE A 189 25.97 4.86 -16.40
CA PHE A 189 26.27 3.79 -17.33
C PHE A 189 25.15 3.66 -18.38
N PRO A 190 24.86 4.70 -19.19
CA PRO A 190 23.70 4.73 -20.07
C PRO A 190 23.64 3.54 -21.06
N ASN A 191 24.80 3.06 -21.49
CA ASN A 191 24.90 1.94 -22.46
C ASN A 191 25.09 0.57 -21.79
N ASN A 192 25.14 0.49 -20.45
CA ASN A 192 25.50 -0.75 -19.75
C ASN A 192 24.77 -0.95 -18.39
N TYR A 193 23.74 -0.16 -18.12
CA TYR A 193 23.04 -0.16 -16.83
C TYR A 193 22.40 -1.52 -16.50
N GLU A 194 21.93 -2.26 -17.50
CA GLU A 194 21.30 -3.58 -17.31
C GLU A 194 22.30 -4.61 -16.77
N ASN A 195 23.49 -4.69 -17.37
CA ASN A 195 24.54 -5.57 -16.86
C ASN A 195 25.03 -5.13 -15.48
N LYS A 196 25.08 -3.81 -15.21
CA LYS A 196 25.42 -3.30 -13.87
C LYS A 196 24.39 -3.71 -12.83
N LEU A 197 23.11 -3.57 -13.14
CA LEU A 197 22.02 -4.00 -12.26
C LEU A 197 22.11 -5.50 -11.97
N LEU A 198 22.32 -6.32 -13.00
CA LEU A 198 22.50 -7.77 -12.86
C LEU A 198 23.73 -8.12 -12.02
N THR A 199 24.83 -7.37 -12.14
CA THR A 199 26.05 -7.59 -11.36
C THR A 199 25.81 -7.26 -9.88
N ILE A 200 25.11 -6.18 -9.58
CA ILE A 200 24.76 -5.78 -8.20
C ILE A 200 23.85 -6.83 -7.56
N LEU A 201 22.75 -7.20 -8.23
CA LEU A 201 21.79 -8.17 -7.71
C LEU A 201 22.43 -9.56 -7.59
N GLY A 202 23.21 -9.97 -8.58
CA GLY A 202 23.94 -11.23 -8.55
C GLY A 202 24.98 -11.29 -7.44
N TYR A 203 25.63 -10.16 -7.14
CA TYR A 203 26.55 -10.08 -6.01
C TYR A 203 25.83 -10.33 -4.68
N VAL A 204 24.73 -9.61 -4.42
CA VAL A 204 23.96 -9.77 -3.17
C VAL A 204 23.41 -11.20 -3.06
N TYR A 205 22.81 -11.72 -4.14
CA TYR A 205 22.26 -13.07 -4.19
C TYR A 205 23.30 -14.14 -3.84
N ASN A 206 24.53 -14.00 -4.31
CA ASN A 206 25.61 -14.98 -4.07
C ASN A 206 26.25 -14.88 -2.68
N GLN A 207 25.94 -13.85 -1.88
CA GLN A 207 26.52 -13.73 -0.53
C GLN A 207 26.00 -14.80 0.42
N ASN A 208 24.80 -15.36 0.18
CA ASN A 208 24.08 -16.29 1.06
C ASN A 208 23.87 -15.75 2.49
N GLN A 209 24.94 -15.58 3.29
CA GLN A 209 24.94 -15.01 4.64
C GLN A 209 26.25 -14.24 4.90
N GLY A 210 26.20 -13.13 5.66
CA GLY A 210 27.41 -12.40 6.10
C GLY A 210 27.33 -10.89 5.94
N ILE A 211 28.44 -10.19 6.18
CA ILE A 211 28.53 -8.73 6.02
C ILE A 211 28.68 -8.38 4.54
N ILE A 212 27.79 -7.52 4.05
CA ILE A 212 27.87 -6.89 2.75
C ILE A 212 28.20 -5.41 2.96
N SER A 213 29.45 -5.03 2.73
CA SER A 213 29.83 -3.61 2.75
C SER A 213 29.47 -2.93 1.42
N ARG A 214 28.99 -1.69 1.51
CA ARG A 214 28.72 -0.88 0.33
C ARG A 214 29.98 -0.69 -0.50
N GLN A 215 31.11 -0.43 0.16
CA GLN A 215 32.37 -0.22 -0.53
C GLN A 215 32.73 -1.45 -1.37
N GLU A 216 32.72 -2.63 -0.77
CA GLU A 216 33.00 -3.87 -1.48
C GLU A 216 32.03 -4.10 -2.65
N LEU A 217 30.72 -3.87 -2.44
CA LEU A 217 29.71 -3.97 -3.50
C LEU A 217 30.05 -3.04 -4.67
N LEU A 218 30.27 -1.74 -4.40
CA LEU A 218 30.57 -0.74 -5.44
C LEU A 218 31.87 -1.09 -6.16
N HIS A 219 32.90 -1.53 -5.43
CA HIS A 219 34.18 -1.96 -5.99
C HIS A 219 34.00 -3.17 -6.93
N LYS A 220 33.39 -4.26 -6.45
CA LYS A 220 33.15 -5.47 -7.25
C LYS A 220 32.27 -5.19 -8.47
N CYS A 221 31.30 -4.30 -8.34
CA CYS A 221 30.43 -3.89 -9.45
C CYS A 221 31.07 -2.83 -10.36
N LYS A 222 32.30 -2.38 -10.08
CA LYS A 222 33.01 -1.30 -10.78
C LYS A 222 32.14 -0.04 -10.91
N ILE A 223 31.55 0.40 -9.80
CA ILE A 223 30.78 1.63 -9.68
C ILE A 223 31.70 2.67 -9.03
N PRO A 224 32.00 3.80 -9.70
CA PRO A 224 32.95 4.77 -9.19
C PRO A 224 32.44 5.40 -7.89
N TYR A 225 33.33 5.46 -6.89
CA TYR A 225 33.07 6.05 -5.58
C TYR A 225 32.88 7.58 -5.62
N GLY A 226 33.34 8.23 -6.69
CA GLY A 226 33.61 9.68 -6.72
C GLY A 226 32.53 10.61 -7.29
N VAL A 227 31.28 10.17 -7.48
CA VAL A 227 30.19 11.06 -7.92
C VAL A 227 28.93 10.81 -7.10
N PHE A 228 29.08 10.92 -5.80
CA PHE A 228 27.98 11.33 -4.93
C PHE A 228 27.98 12.84 -4.96
N LEU A 229 26.84 13.46 -5.26
CA LEU A 229 26.65 14.87 -4.94
C LEU A 229 27.11 15.02 -3.50
N ALA A 230 28.19 15.78 -3.30
CA ALA A 230 28.44 16.39 -2.03
C ALA A 230 27.10 17.02 -1.65
N SER A 231 26.49 16.48 -0.59
CA SER A 231 25.62 17.27 0.25
C SER A 231 26.28 18.63 0.37
N ILE A 232 25.54 19.69 0.09
CA ILE A 232 25.89 21.05 0.47
C ILE A 232 26.39 20.97 1.92
N GLN A 233 27.70 20.95 2.10
CA GLN A 233 28.33 21.19 3.38
C GLN A 233 28.40 22.70 3.45
N PRO A 234 27.62 23.36 4.33
CA PRO A 234 27.94 24.73 4.66
C PRO A 234 29.28 24.69 5.40
N ASP A 235 30.26 25.41 4.86
CA ASP A 235 31.49 25.76 5.55
C ASP A 235 31.14 26.37 6.90
N ILE A 236 31.61 25.76 7.98
CA ILE A 236 31.77 26.45 9.26
C ILE A 236 33.17 26.10 9.77
N GLY A 237 34.08 27.04 9.53
CA GLY A 237 35.39 27.08 10.17
C GLY A 237 35.30 27.44 11.65
N GLU A 238 36.34 27.02 12.36
CA GLU A 238 36.90 27.58 13.60
C GLU A 238 35.98 27.76 14.83
N SER A 239 36.15 26.81 15.76
CA SER A 239 36.39 27.00 17.20
C SER A 239 35.88 28.30 17.87
N ALA A 240 34.82 28.18 18.67
CA ALA A 240 34.69 28.86 19.95
C ALA A 240 33.63 28.20 20.86
N SER A 241 33.93 28.14 22.14
CA SER A 241 33.22 27.48 23.23
C SER A 241 31.78 27.95 23.46
N TYR A 242 30.75 27.13 23.19
CA TYR A 242 29.39 27.30 23.74
C TYR A 242 28.63 25.96 23.86
N GLY A 243 29.15 25.06 24.69
CA GLY A 243 28.78 23.63 24.77
C GLY A 243 27.41 23.26 25.39
N PHE A 244 26.43 24.14 25.45
CA PHE A 244 25.06 23.77 25.84
C PHE A 244 23.98 24.61 25.17
N GLN A 245 24.31 25.85 24.77
CA GLN A 245 23.43 26.67 23.95
C GLN A 245 23.43 26.20 22.48
N SER A 246 24.57 25.72 21.96
CA SER A 246 24.67 25.29 20.55
C SER A 246 23.90 24.02 20.22
N LEU A 247 23.64 23.11 21.17
CA LEU A 247 22.80 21.93 20.95
C LEU A 247 21.33 22.33 20.85
N LYS A 248 20.90 23.30 21.67
CA LYS A 248 19.55 23.84 21.61
C LYS A 248 19.37 24.70 20.35
N ASP A 249 20.38 25.49 19.97
CA ASP A 249 20.37 26.27 18.74
C ASP A 249 20.50 25.37 17.50
N PHE A 250 21.13 24.19 17.59
CA PHE A 250 21.20 23.19 16.50
C PHE A 250 19.94 22.32 16.42
N ASP A 251 19.32 21.95 17.54
CA ASP A 251 17.97 21.33 17.56
C ASP A 251 16.90 22.35 17.17
N ASP A 252 17.06 23.64 17.50
CA ASP A 252 16.19 24.71 17.05
C ASP A 252 16.49 25.06 15.59
N GLN A 253 17.72 24.94 15.08
CA GLN A 253 18.03 25.06 13.64
C GLN A 253 17.60 23.83 12.85
N ILE A 254 17.65 22.61 13.40
CA ILE A 254 17.08 21.41 12.79
C ILE A 254 15.57 21.47 12.90
N GLN A 255 14.96 21.91 14.00
CA GLN A 255 13.51 22.13 14.08
C GLN A 255 13.07 23.32 13.23
N THR A 256 13.90 24.34 13.03
CA THR A 256 13.58 25.49 12.16
C THR A 256 13.85 25.12 10.71
N ALA A 257 14.86 24.32 10.38
CA ALA A 257 15.10 23.77 9.06
C ALA A 257 14.14 22.63 8.73
N GLU A 258 13.64 21.87 9.71
CA GLU A 258 12.56 20.88 9.58
C GLU A 258 11.20 21.56 9.66
N ARG A 259 11.04 22.72 10.32
CA ARG A 259 9.81 23.53 10.20
C ARG A 259 9.84 24.35 8.93
N ILE A 260 10.98 24.76 8.40
CA ILE A 260 11.10 25.42 7.09
C ILE A 260 11.06 24.36 6.01
N LEU A 261 11.68 23.18 6.13
CA LEU A 261 11.45 22.07 5.22
C LEU A 261 10.05 21.52 5.38
N ASN A 262 9.46 21.36 6.56
CA ASN A 262 8.08 20.88 6.66
C ASN A 262 7.08 22.00 6.36
N ALA A 263 7.38 23.28 6.58
CA ALA A 263 6.49 24.38 6.18
C ALA A 263 6.67 24.72 4.71
N ASP A 264 7.86 24.59 4.11
CA ASP A 264 8.09 24.71 2.66
C ASP A 264 7.72 23.42 1.96
N THR A 265 7.86 22.23 2.54
CA THR A 265 7.31 20.99 1.97
C THR A 265 5.81 20.93 2.21
N HIS A 266 5.26 21.47 3.31
CA HIS A 266 3.81 21.64 3.43
C HIS A 266 3.31 22.82 2.61
N ARG A 267 4.08 23.88 2.33
CA ARG A 267 3.67 25.02 1.48
C ARG A 267 3.93 24.74 0.01
N ILE A 268 4.92 23.93 -0.35
CA ILE A 268 5.16 23.40 -1.70
C ILE A 268 4.22 22.23 -1.93
N ASN A 269 3.95 21.35 -0.95
CA ASN A 269 2.90 20.34 -1.09
C ASN A 269 1.52 20.96 -0.99
N LYS A 270 1.30 22.05 -0.23
CA LYS A 270 0.02 22.78 -0.23
C LYS A 270 -0.10 23.66 -1.46
N ASN A 271 0.94 24.32 -1.96
CA ASN A 271 0.89 24.99 -3.26
C ASN A 271 0.81 23.97 -4.39
N MET A 272 1.45 22.80 -4.31
CA MET A 272 1.26 21.72 -5.28
C MET A 272 -0.10 21.07 -5.11
N LEU A 273 -0.66 20.95 -3.91
CA LEU A 273 -2.04 20.50 -3.69
C LEU A 273 -3.04 21.57 -4.10
N ASP A 274 -2.75 22.85 -3.96
CA ASP A 274 -3.61 23.96 -4.34
C ASP A 274 -3.50 24.19 -5.86
N ILE A 275 -2.33 23.97 -6.47
CA ILE A 275 -2.13 23.93 -7.94
C ILE A 275 -2.67 22.63 -8.52
N LEU A 276 -2.53 21.49 -7.84
CA LEU A 276 -3.15 20.22 -8.26
C LEU A 276 -4.63 20.25 -8.00
N ASN A 277 -5.14 20.90 -6.97
CA ASN A 277 -6.57 21.09 -6.74
C ASN A 277 -7.10 22.18 -7.65
N GLU A 278 -6.38 23.25 -7.99
CA GLU A 278 -6.79 24.18 -9.05
C GLU A 278 -6.70 23.49 -10.40
N SER A 279 -5.71 22.63 -10.65
CA SER A 279 -5.60 21.89 -11.92
C SER A 279 -6.61 20.77 -12.00
N VAL A 280 -6.90 20.08 -10.89
CA VAL A 280 -7.96 19.07 -10.78
C VAL A 280 -9.30 19.77 -10.78
N ASP A 281 -9.51 20.91 -10.16
CA ASP A 281 -10.75 21.70 -10.26
C ASP A 281 -10.87 22.32 -11.64
N THR A 282 -9.78 22.67 -12.35
CA THR A 282 -9.86 23.21 -13.73
C THR A 282 -10.02 22.10 -14.74
N ILE A 283 -9.45 20.91 -14.50
CA ILE A 283 -9.61 19.70 -15.31
C ILE A 283 -10.94 19.03 -15.01
N GLU A 284 -11.38 18.95 -13.76
CA GLU A 284 -12.73 18.53 -13.34
C GLU A 284 -13.73 19.58 -13.80
N ASN A 285 -13.55 20.89 -13.63
CA ASN A 285 -14.48 21.86 -14.22
C ASN A 285 -14.44 21.90 -15.75
N LYS A 286 -13.35 21.48 -16.43
CA LYS A 286 -13.34 21.30 -17.90
C LYS A 286 -14.00 19.99 -18.32
N ILE A 287 -13.69 18.89 -17.65
CA ILE A 287 -14.21 17.55 -17.92
C ILE A 287 -15.68 17.50 -17.51
N ILE A 288 -16.06 17.98 -16.33
CA ILE A 288 -17.44 18.18 -15.89
C ILE A 288 -18.17 19.14 -16.82
N LYS A 289 -17.56 20.21 -17.37
CA LYS A 289 -18.25 21.11 -18.32
C LYS A 289 -18.33 20.54 -19.75
N GLU A 290 -17.34 19.78 -20.22
CA GLU A 290 -17.35 19.11 -21.53
C GLU A 290 -18.23 17.86 -21.49
N GLU A 291 -18.18 17.05 -20.42
CA GLU A 291 -19.10 15.95 -20.11
C GLU A 291 -20.50 16.46 -19.81
N LEU A 292 -20.73 17.54 -19.05
CA LEU A 292 -22.09 18.11 -18.93
C LEU A 292 -22.60 18.69 -20.23
N MET A 293 -21.76 19.29 -21.09
CA MET A 293 -22.25 19.78 -22.39
C MET A 293 -22.57 18.63 -23.35
N MET A 294 -21.77 17.56 -23.36
CA MET A 294 -22.07 16.34 -24.11
C MET A 294 -23.27 15.58 -23.53
N ASP A 295 -23.33 15.42 -22.20
CA ASP A 295 -24.45 14.77 -21.50
C ASP A 295 -25.72 15.61 -21.58
N ILE A 296 -25.69 16.94 -21.56
CA ILE A 296 -26.88 17.79 -21.76
C ILE A 296 -27.37 17.67 -23.20
N GLN A 297 -26.47 17.54 -24.18
CA GLN A 297 -26.84 17.39 -25.58
C GLN A 297 -27.37 15.98 -25.88
N ASP A 298 -26.75 14.95 -25.32
CA ASP A 298 -27.20 13.55 -25.39
C ASP A 298 -28.47 13.30 -24.55
N LEU A 299 -28.64 13.95 -23.39
CA LEU A 299 -29.87 13.92 -22.59
C LEU A 299 -31.00 14.68 -23.30
N SER A 300 -30.72 15.80 -23.97
CA SER A 300 -31.70 16.52 -24.79
C SER A 300 -32.24 15.65 -25.93
N GLU A 301 -31.36 14.95 -26.64
CA GLU A 301 -31.74 14.04 -27.73
C GLU A 301 -32.41 12.75 -27.21
N SER A 302 -31.93 12.23 -26.08
CA SER A 302 -32.49 11.04 -25.42
C SER A 302 -33.86 11.31 -24.78
N GLU A 303 -34.06 12.47 -24.13
CA GLU A 303 -35.36 12.86 -23.56
C GLU A 303 -36.41 13.09 -24.65
N ALA A 304 -36.04 13.70 -25.78
CA ALA A 304 -36.93 13.82 -26.93
C ALA A 304 -37.34 12.43 -27.46
N SER A 305 -36.39 11.51 -27.61
CA SER A 305 -36.66 10.13 -28.03
C SER A 305 -37.49 9.33 -27.00
N ILE A 306 -37.24 9.51 -25.70
CA ILE A 306 -38.00 8.86 -24.62
C ILE A 306 -39.43 9.41 -24.57
N ILE A 307 -39.63 10.71 -24.74
CA ILE A 307 -40.98 11.31 -24.79
C ILE A 307 -41.76 10.79 -26.00
N GLU A 308 -41.13 10.70 -27.17
CA GLU A 308 -41.73 10.14 -28.37
C GLU A 308 -42.07 8.66 -28.19
N ASN A 309 -41.14 7.87 -27.66
CA ASN A 309 -41.35 6.45 -27.37
C ASN A 309 -42.45 6.23 -26.31
N LYS A 310 -42.56 7.10 -25.30
CA LYS A 310 -43.61 7.01 -24.27
C LYS A 310 -45.00 7.36 -24.83
N LYS A 311 -45.09 8.33 -25.75
CA LYS A 311 -46.33 8.61 -26.50
C LYS A 311 -46.72 7.41 -27.36
N ARG A 312 -45.78 6.86 -28.13
CA ARG A 312 -46.00 5.67 -28.97
C ARG A 312 -46.40 4.44 -28.16
N LEU A 313 -45.77 4.22 -27.00
CA LEU A 313 -46.12 3.12 -26.10
C LEU A 313 -47.53 3.32 -25.50
N SER A 314 -47.90 4.56 -25.17
CA SER A 314 -49.25 4.88 -24.71
C SER A 314 -50.31 4.66 -25.80
N GLU A 315 -50.00 4.93 -27.06
CA GLU A 315 -50.88 4.65 -28.20
C GLU A 315 -51.04 3.14 -28.40
N LEU A 316 -49.94 2.38 -28.40
CA LEU A 316 -49.97 0.91 -28.47
C LEU A 316 -50.72 0.28 -27.29
N HIS A 317 -50.62 0.82 -26.08
CA HIS A 317 -51.39 0.35 -24.94
C HIS A 317 -52.89 0.63 -25.10
N LYS A 318 -53.27 1.78 -25.68
CA LYS A 318 -54.66 2.07 -26.01
C LYS A 318 -55.18 1.07 -27.05
N GLU A 319 -54.47 0.87 -28.16
CA GLU A 319 -54.84 -0.09 -29.20
C GLU A 319 -54.97 -1.52 -28.65
N ARG A 320 -54.00 -1.98 -27.86
CA ARG A 320 -54.02 -3.31 -27.25
C ARG A 320 -55.22 -3.48 -26.32
N ARG A 321 -55.61 -2.44 -25.57
CA ARG A 321 -56.79 -2.48 -24.69
C ARG A 321 -58.08 -2.58 -25.51
N THR A 322 -58.17 -1.88 -26.63
CA THR A 322 -59.30 -2.01 -27.57
C THR A 322 -59.41 -3.43 -28.11
N ILE A 323 -58.30 -4.00 -28.60
CA ILE A 323 -58.25 -5.37 -29.13
C ILE A 323 -58.68 -6.41 -28.07
N TYR A 324 -58.22 -6.29 -26.83
CA TYR A 324 -58.65 -7.21 -25.77
C TYR A 324 -60.13 -7.09 -25.44
N THR A 325 -60.68 -5.87 -25.50
CA THR A 325 -62.10 -5.63 -25.27
C THR A 325 -62.92 -6.31 -26.36
N ASP A 326 -62.52 -6.18 -27.63
CA ASP A 326 -63.16 -6.85 -28.76
C ASP A 326 -63.06 -8.38 -28.66
N MET A 327 -61.90 -8.90 -28.24
CA MET A 327 -61.73 -10.35 -28.01
C MET A 327 -62.61 -10.86 -26.87
N GLU A 328 -62.74 -10.13 -25.76
CA GLU A 328 -63.65 -10.51 -24.68
C GLU A 328 -65.10 -10.54 -25.14
N GLU A 329 -65.53 -9.55 -25.94
CA GLU A 329 -66.86 -9.54 -26.52
C GLU A 329 -67.09 -10.73 -27.44
N HIS A 330 -66.11 -11.09 -28.26
CA HIS A 330 -66.14 -12.29 -29.11
C HIS A 330 -66.25 -13.58 -28.28
N ILE A 331 -65.49 -13.70 -27.19
CA ILE A 331 -65.57 -14.86 -26.28
C ILE A 331 -66.95 -14.93 -25.61
N ARG A 332 -67.49 -13.79 -25.14
CA ARG A 332 -68.83 -13.73 -24.55
C ARG A 332 -69.91 -14.09 -25.57
N PHE A 333 -69.73 -13.70 -26.83
CA PHE A 333 -70.62 -14.08 -27.92
C PHE A 333 -70.59 -15.59 -28.18
N HIS A 334 -69.39 -16.18 -28.30
CA HIS A 334 -69.26 -17.63 -28.48
C HIS A 334 -69.78 -18.45 -27.30
N ARG A 335 -69.57 -18.01 -26.05
CA ARG A 335 -70.20 -18.65 -24.88
C ARG A 335 -71.71 -18.62 -24.97
N ARG A 336 -72.31 -17.47 -25.30
CA ARG A 336 -73.77 -17.37 -25.49
C ARG A 336 -74.30 -18.33 -26.56
N ILE A 337 -73.56 -18.54 -27.66
CA ILE A 337 -73.91 -19.54 -28.67
C ILE A 337 -73.81 -20.95 -28.09
N LYS A 338 -72.70 -21.28 -27.41
CA LYS A 338 -72.48 -22.59 -26.80
C LYS A 338 -73.54 -22.92 -25.75
N ASP A 339 -73.88 -21.99 -24.88
CA ASP A 339 -74.89 -22.17 -23.83
C ASP A 339 -76.28 -22.40 -24.44
N ARG A 340 -76.62 -21.67 -25.52
CA ARG A 340 -77.85 -21.92 -26.30
C ARG A 340 -77.84 -23.29 -26.97
N TRP A 341 -76.69 -23.71 -27.50
CA TRP A 341 -76.55 -25.03 -28.13
C TRP A 341 -76.70 -26.15 -27.11
N ASN A 342 -75.99 -26.08 -25.98
CA ASN A 342 -76.10 -27.05 -24.90
C ASN A 342 -77.54 -27.11 -24.38
N TYR A 343 -78.20 -25.98 -24.16
CA TYR A 343 -79.62 -25.97 -23.76
C TYR A 343 -80.55 -26.65 -24.79
N ALA A 344 -80.28 -26.50 -26.09
CA ALA A 344 -81.10 -27.08 -27.13
C ALA A 344 -80.86 -28.59 -27.36
N PHE A 345 -79.71 -29.12 -26.91
CA PHE A 345 -79.26 -30.48 -27.23
C PHE A 345 -78.79 -31.30 -26.02
N ASP A 346 -78.95 -30.82 -24.79
CA ASP A 346 -78.69 -31.63 -23.59
C ASP A 346 -79.78 -32.70 -23.42
N THR A 347 -79.52 -33.87 -23.99
CA THR A 347 -80.32 -35.09 -23.85
C THR A 347 -80.02 -35.86 -22.56
N THR A 348 -79.12 -35.35 -21.72
CA THR A 348 -78.72 -35.96 -20.44
C THR A 348 -79.72 -35.77 -19.30
N LYS A 349 -80.88 -35.17 -19.57
CA LYS A 349 -82.04 -35.24 -18.65
C LYS A 349 -82.97 -36.43 -18.90
N ASN A 350 -82.71 -37.27 -19.92
CA ASN A 350 -83.65 -38.31 -20.32
C ASN A 350 -83.16 -39.76 -20.09
N GLU A 351 -82.02 -40.01 -19.44
CA GLU A 351 -81.48 -41.40 -19.34
C GLU A 351 -80.94 -41.80 -17.94
N GLU A 352 -81.45 -41.22 -16.85
CA GLU A 352 -81.30 -41.81 -15.49
C GLU A 352 -82.65 -42.21 -14.86
N GLU A 353 -83.72 -42.27 -15.66
CA GLU A 353 -84.99 -42.91 -15.32
C GLU A 353 -85.25 -44.06 -16.30
N GLU A 354 -84.53 -45.18 -16.18
CA GLU A 354 -85.01 -46.53 -16.54
C GLU A 354 -83.93 -47.60 -16.25
N ASP A 355 -84.36 -48.61 -15.48
CA ASP A 355 -83.74 -49.89 -15.07
C ASP A 355 -82.79 -49.96 -13.85
#